data_AF-B6W7W4-F1
#
_entry.id   AF-B6W7W4-F1
#
_cell.length_a   1.000
_cell.length_b   1.000
_cell.length_c   1.000
_cell.angle_alpha   90.00
_cell.angle_beta   90.00
_cell.angle_gamma   90.00
#
_symmetry.space_group_name_H-M   'P 1'
#
loop_
_entity.id
_entity.type
_entity.pdbx_description
1 polymer ?
#
loop_
_entity_poly.entity_id
_entity_poly.type
_entity_poly.pdbx_seq_one_letter_code
_entity_poly.pdbx_strand_id
1 'polypeptide(L)'
;MLRCDSFRNSPLLSRPFGVCDQDDETMSFLYQVKGVGTKILSDLKEGSKVKLLGPLGKGFEIKKGKKAAIVAGGIGIAPLLYLAKSLDQKADFYAGFSDEEYFTDYFKDFVEKKTVTIDKKIKFLLLIK
;
A
#
# COMPACT_ATOMS: atom_id res chain seq x y z
N MET A 1 7.75 5.36 -10.29
CA MET A 1 8.12 4.00 -10.78
C MET A 1 9.50 3.64 -10.28
N LEU A 2 9.66 2.43 -9.74
CA LEU A 2 10.91 1.94 -9.14
C LEU A 2 11.61 0.96 -10.09
N ARG A 3 12.94 1.06 -10.14
CA ARG A 3 13.83 0.11 -10.81
C ARG A 3 15.12 0.00 -10.03
N CYS A 4 15.66 -1.20 -9.86
CA CYS A 4 17.00 -1.39 -9.32
C CYS A 4 17.93 -2.00 -10.37
N ASP A 5 19.24 -1.91 -10.15
CA ASP A 5 20.25 -2.41 -11.08
C ASP A 5 20.17 -3.94 -11.24
N SER A 6 19.64 -4.64 -10.23
CA SER A 6 19.40 -6.09 -10.26
C SER A 6 18.39 -6.54 -11.33
N PHE A 7 17.64 -5.62 -11.95
CA PHE A 7 16.76 -5.96 -13.09
C PHE A 7 17.57 -6.33 -14.34
N ARG A 8 18.85 -5.95 -14.44
CA ARG A 8 19.72 -6.22 -15.62
C ARG A 8 18.94 -6.07 -16.94
N ASN A 9 18.79 -7.18 -17.69
CA ASN A 9 18.03 -7.28 -18.94
C ASN A 9 16.58 -7.80 -18.76
N SER A 10 16.20 -8.28 -17.57
CA SER A 10 14.85 -8.75 -17.27
C SER A 10 14.53 -8.67 -15.77
N PRO A 11 13.40 -8.05 -15.38
CA PRO A 11 12.35 -7.50 -16.24
C PRO A 11 12.69 -6.13 -16.84
N LEU A 12 12.26 -5.89 -18.08
CA LEU A 12 12.59 -4.67 -18.83
C LEU A 12 11.93 -3.40 -18.29
N LEU A 13 10.74 -3.50 -17.70
CA LEU A 13 9.96 -2.33 -17.30
C LEU A 13 10.08 -2.04 -15.79
N SER A 14 10.13 -0.78 -15.42
CA SER A 14 10.06 -0.32 -14.01
C SER A 14 8.70 -0.66 -13.38
N ARG A 15 8.63 -0.70 -12.04
CA ARG A 15 7.40 -1.03 -11.30
C ARG A 15 6.68 0.22 -10.81
N PRO A 16 5.40 0.45 -11.16
CA PRO A 16 4.62 1.54 -10.57
C PRO A 16 4.16 1.14 -9.17
N PHE A 17 4.42 1.97 -8.18
CA PHE A 17 3.88 1.84 -6.81
C PHE A 17 3.35 3.19 -6.37
N GLY A 18 2.28 3.17 -5.58
CA GLY A 18 1.83 4.35 -4.85
C GLY A 18 2.84 4.68 -3.75
N VAL A 19 3.12 5.97 -3.57
CA VAL A 19 3.89 6.45 -2.41
C VAL A 19 3.07 6.14 -1.17
N CYS A 20 3.65 5.38 -0.24
CA CYS A 20 2.96 4.98 0.97
C CYS A 20 3.05 6.06 2.05
N ASP A 21 4.25 6.61 2.20
CA ASP A 21 4.57 7.72 3.09
C ASP A 21 5.80 8.45 2.57
N GLN A 22 5.98 9.69 3.00
CA GLN A 22 7.14 10.50 2.66
C GLN A 22 7.41 11.53 3.77
N ASP A 23 8.68 11.70 4.10
CA ASP A 23 9.22 12.84 4.85
C ASP A 23 10.32 13.56 4.04
N ASP A 24 11.06 14.47 4.68
CA ASP A 24 12.08 15.28 4.02
C ASP A 24 13.29 14.46 3.53
N GLU A 25 13.55 13.29 4.13
CA GLU A 25 14.73 12.46 3.85
C GLU A 25 14.37 11.13 3.18
N THR A 26 13.16 10.62 3.42
CA THR A 26 12.77 9.26 3.06
C THR A 26 11.43 9.19 2.34
N MET A 27 11.30 8.15 1.52
CA MET A 27 10.06 7.79 0.85
C MET A 27 9.84 6.29 1.01
N SER A 28 8.66 5.91 1.47
CA SER A 28 8.30 4.52 1.69
C SER A 28 7.32 4.00 0.65
N PHE A 29 7.44 2.71 0.35
CA PHE A 29 6.57 2.00 -0.58
C PHE A 29 6.14 0.68 0.07
N LEU A 30 4.84 0.44 0.10
CA LEU A 30 4.26 -0.85 0.48
C LEU A 30 3.80 -1.57 -0.79
N TYR A 31 4.27 -2.79 -0.99
CA TYR A 31 3.93 -3.60 -2.17
C TYR A 31 3.86 -5.09 -1.83
N GLN A 32 3.10 -5.83 -2.63
CA GLN A 32 3.02 -7.28 -2.53
C GLN A 32 4.04 -7.92 -3.48
N VAL A 33 4.74 -8.96 -3.02
CA VAL A 33 5.62 -9.76 -3.87
C VAL A 33 4.78 -10.62 -4.81
N LYS A 34 4.61 -10.16 -6.04
CA LYS A 34 3.88 -10.86 -7.10
C LYS A 34 4.63 -10.77 -8.43
N GLY A 35 5.31 -11.86 -8.77
CA GLY A 35 6.11 -11.98 -9.98
C GLY A 35 7.57 -11.53 -9.81
N VAL A 36 8.33 -11.65 -10.90
CA VAL A 36 9.80 -11.54 -10.89
C VAL A 36 10.28 -10.16 -10.44
N GLY A 37 9.69 -9.07 -10.95
CA GLY A 37 10.15 -7.72 -10.65
C GLY A 37 10.04 -7.34 -9.17
N THR A 38 8.90 -7.64 -8.53
CA THR A 38 8.72 -7.42 -7.09
C THR A 38 9.55 -8.37 -6.25
N LYS A 39 9.84 -9.58 -6.73
CA LYS A 39 10.73 -10.52 -6.04
C LYS A 39 12.17 -10.00 -6.01
N ILE A 40 12.66 -9.46 -7.13
CA ILE A 40 13.98 -8.82 -7.17
C ILE A 40 14.03 -7.62 -6.21
N LEU A 41 12.96 -6.82 -6.14
CA LEU A 41 12.89 -5.69 -5.21
C LEU A 41 12.87 -6.12 -3.74
N SER A 42 12.21 -7.24 -3.41
CA SER A 42 12.15 -7.74 -2.03
C SER A 42 13.48 -8.28 -1.52
N ASP A 43 14.39 -8.63 -2.43
CA ASP A 43 15.70 -9.18 -2.08
C ASP A 43 16.78 -8.09 -1.94
N LEU A 44 16.43 -6.82 -2.18
CA LEU A 44 17.33 -5.68 -1.96
C LEU A 44 17.72 -5.55 -0.49
N LYS A 45 18.94 -5.08 -0.27
CA LYS A 45 19.50 -4.82 1.06
C LYS A 45 19.67 -3.33 1.29
N GLU A 46 19.80 -2.94 2.55
CA GLU A 46 20.16 -1.59 2.92
C GLU A 46 21.41 -1.12 2.13
N GLY A 47 21.40 0.14 1.70
CA GLY A 47 22.43 0.70 0.82
C GLY A 47 22.30 0.35 -0.67
N SER A 48 21.36 -0.53 -1.06
CA SER A 48 21.12 -0.81 -2.49
C SER A 48 20.61 0.43 -3.22
N LYS A 49 21.15 0.67 -4.42
CA LYS A 49 20.69 1.77 -5.27
C LYS A 49 19.37 1.42 -5.97
N VAL A 50 18.40 2.31 -5.87
CA VAL A 50 17.12 2.23 -6.57
C VAL A 50 16.93 3.51 -7.37
N LYS A 51 16.62 3.37 -8.66
CA LYS A 51 16.22 4.45 -9.54
C LYS A 51 14.72 4.69 -9.38
N LEU A 52 14.37 5.94 -9.10
CA LEU A 52 13.00 6.42 -8.97
C LEU A 52 12.69 7.37 -10.11
N LEU A 53 11.58 7.13 -10.81
CA LEU A 53 10.97 8.08 -11.74
C LEU A 53 9.64 8.57 -11.16
N GLY A 54 9.54 9.85 -10.81
CA GLY A 54 8.31 10.47 -10.31
C GLY A 54 8.51 11.87 -9.74
N PRO A 55 7.46 12.49 -9.17
CA PRO A 55 6.10 11.94 -8.98
C PRO A 55 5.35 11.73 -10.31
N LEU A 56 4.39 10.79 -10.33
CA LEU A 56 3.57 10.46 -11.52
C LEU A 56 2.09 10.35 -11.14
N GLY A 57 1.22 10.69 -12.09
CA GLY A 57 -0.24 10.65 -11.90
C GLY A 57 -0.77 11.90 -11.20
N LYS A 58 -2.09 11.91 -10.98
CA LYS A 58 -2.77 12.93 -10.16
C LYS A 58 -3.08 12.30 -8.81
N GLY A 59 -2.67 12.96 -7.72
CA GLY A 59 -2.96 12.53 -6.37
C GLY A 59 -4.44 12.70 -5.99
N PHE A 60 -4.72 12.51 -4.70
CA PHE A 60 -6.07 12.70 -4.16
C PHE A 60 -6.42 14.18 -4.07
N GLU A 61 -7.64 14.53 -4.46
CA GLU A 61 -8.20 15.87 -4.23
C GLU A 61 -8.72 15.96 -2.79
N ILE A 62 -8.11 16.82 -1.97
CA ILE A 62 -8.50 17.01 -0.57
C ILE A 62 -9.48 18.19 -0.48
N LYS A 63 -10.71 17.89 -0.08
CA LYS A 63 -11.76 18.90 0.13
C LYS A 63 -11.77 19.35 1.58
N LYS A 64 -11.22 20.54 1.84
CA LYS A 64 -11.19 21.15 3.17
C LYS A 64 -12.57 21.24 3.79
N GLY A 65 -12.64 21.08 5.11
CA GLY A 65 -13.88 21.24 5.87
C GLY A 65 -14.85 20.05 5.75
N LYS A 66 -14.50 18.98 5.03
CA LYS A 66 -15.36 17.80 4.85
C LYS A 66 -14.73 16.56 5.47
N LYS A 67 -15.51 15.86 6.30
CA LYS A 67 -15.12 14.55 6.80
C LYS A 67 -15.08 13.54 5.64
N ALA A 68 -13.99 12.81 5.52
CA ALA A 68 -13.79 11.77 4.51
C ALA A 68 -14.00 10.36 5.09
N ALA A 69 -14.33 9.42 4.21
CA ALA A 69 -14.22 7.99 4.48
C ALA A 69 -13.10 7.43 3.60
N ILE A 70 -12.13 6.75 4.21
CA ILE A 70 -11.05 6.04 3.53
C ILE A 70 -11.42 4.57 3.46
N VAL A 71 -11.45 4.00 2.26
CA VAL A 71 -11.78 2.59 2.03
C VAL A 71 -10.59 1.91 1.34
N ALA A 72 -10.02 0.91 2.00
CA ALA A 72 -8.88 0.13 1.53
C ALA A 72 -9.26 -1.33 1.26
N GLY A 73 -8.66 -1.92 0.23
CA GLY A 73 -8.76 -3.35 -0.07
C GLY A 73 -7.39 -3.95 -0.35
N GLY A 74 -6.94 -4.90 0.48
CA GLY A 74 -5.63 -5.53 0.36
C GLY A 74 -4.51 -4.51 0.17
N ILE A 75 -3.65 -4.73 -0.84
CA ILE A 75 -2.49 -3.87 -1.10
C ILE A 75 -2.85 -2.45 -1.55
N GLY A 76 -4.12 -2.21 -1.90
CA GLY A 76 -4.65 -0.87 -2.16
C GLY A 76 -4.58 0.06 -0.94
N ILE A 77 -4.30 -0.47 0.26
CA ILE A 77 -4.03 0.31 1.47
C ILE A 77 -2.79 1.20 1.36
N ALA A 78 -1.81 0.81 0.53
CA ALA A 78 -0.49 1.43 0.49
C ALA A 78 -0.52 2.98 0.37
N PRO A 79 -1.11 3.59 -0.67
CA PRO A 79 -1.10 5.05 -0.81
C PRO A 79 -2.06 5.78 0.14
N LEU A 80 -2.91 5.06 0.86
CA LEU A 80 -3.95 5.66 1.68
C LEU A 80 -3.41 6.18 3.02
N LEU A 81 -2.24 5.73 3.46
CA LEU A 81 -1.58 6.29 4.65
C LEU A 81 -1.17 7.75 4.41
N TYR A 82 -0.50 8.01 3.28
CA TYR A 82 -0.17 9.38 2.87
C TYR A 82 -1.42 10.26 2.75
N LEU A 83 -2.51 9.72 2.19
CA LEU A 83 -3.80 10.44 2.15
C LEU A 83 -4.28 10.76 3.56
N ALA A 84 -4.36 9.79 4.46
CA ALA A 84 -4.86 9.98 5.83
C ALA A 84 -4.08 11.07 6.57
N LYS A 85 -2.75 11.09 6.42
CA LYS A 85 -1.87 12.12 6.99
C LYS A 85 -2.10 13.52 6.42
N SER A 86 -2.59 13.61 5.18
CA SER A 86 -2.76 14.88 4.46
C SER A 86 -4.12 15.53 4.69
N LEU A 87 -5.08 14.82 5.32
CA LEU A 87 -6.41 15.35 5.59
C LEU A 87 -6.38 16.39 6.71
N ASP A 88 -7.20 17.43 6.58
CA ASP A 88 -7.40 18.46 7.62
C ASP A 88 -8.29 17.97 8.76
N GLN A 89 -9.07 16.91 8.52
CA GLN A 89 -9.90 16.24 9.52
C GLN A 89 -9.66 14.74 9.45
N LYS A 90 -9.59 14.10 10.63
CA LYS A 90 -9.47 12.65 10.71
C LYS A 90 -10.63 11.95 10.00
N ALA A 91 -10.30 11.01 9.12
CA ALA A 91 -11.29 10.24 8.37
C ALA A 91 -11.84 9.06 9.19
N ASP A 92 -12.97 8.51 8.76
CA ASP A 92 -13.34 7.14 9.12
C ASP A 92 -12.64 6.17 8.17
N PHE A 93 -11.98 5.15 8.70
CA PHE A 93 -11.17 4.21 7.95
C PHE A 93 -11.75 2.80 7.96
N TYR A 94 -11.92 2.26 6.75
CA TYR A 94 -12.45 0.94 6.48
C TYR A 94 -11.42 0.15 5.67
N ALA A 95 -11.05 -1.05 6.12
CA ALA A 95 -10.11 -1.90 5.42
C ALA A 95 -10.64 -3.33 5.28
N GLY A 96 -10.53 -3.89 4.07
CA GLY A 96 -10.88 -5.28 3.78
C GLY A 96 -9.66 -6.09 3.35
N PHE A 97 -9.50 -7.29 3.91
CA PHE A 97 -8.43 -8.23 3.56
C PHE A 97 -8.98 -9.62 3.23
N SER A 98 -8.26 -10.35 2.38
CA SER A 98 -8.65 -11.70 1.97
C SER A 98 -8.19 -12.81 2.91
N ASP A 99 -7.25 -12.53 3.82
CA ASP A 99 -6.64 -13.55 4.68
C ASP A 99 -6.30 -13.01 6.07
N GLU A 100 -5.41 -12.01 6.12
CA GLU A 100 -4.99 -11.38 7.37
C GLU A 100 -4.97 -9.86 7.29
N GLU A 101 -5.18 -9.20 8.43
CA GLU A 101 -5.01 -7.76 8.59
C GLU A 101 -3.51 -7.42 8.60
N TYR A 102 -3.13 -6.42 7.81
CA TYR A 102 -1.78 -5.85 7.85
C TYR A 102 -1.82 -4.34 7.66
N PHE A 103 -0.80 -3.65 8.18
CA PHE A 103 -0.53 -2.23 7.93
C PHE A 103 -1.58 -1.22 8.43
N THR A 104 -2.72 -1.67 8.94
CA THR A 104 -3.80 -0.82 9.46
C THR A 104 -3.42 -0.03 10.72
N ASP A 105 -2.44 -0.51 11.48
CA ASP A 105 -2.01 0.11 12.73
C ASP A 105 -1.31 1.46 12.53
N TYR A 106 -0.73 1.69 11.35
CA TYR A 106 -0.13 2.97 10.97
C TYR A 106 -1.17 4.09 10.80
N PHE A 107 -2.47 3.76 10.73
CA PHE A 107 -3.54 4.73 10.56
C PHE A 107 -4.07 5.28 11.90
N LYS A 108 -3.75 4.66 13.05
CA LYS A 108 -4.36 4.93 14.37
C LYS A 108 -4.38 6.42 14.73
N ASP A 109 -3.31 7.14 14.43
CA ASP A 109 -3.18 8.56 14.80
C ASP A 109 -3.85 9.52 13.80
N PHE A 110 -4.19 9.03 12.61
CA PHE A 110 -4.68 9.84 11.49
C PHE A 110 -6.18 9.62 11.18
N VAL A 111 -6.82 8.68 11.87
CA VAL A 111 -8.23 8.31 11.64
C VAL A 111 -9.00 8.39 12.94
N GLU A 112 -10.29 8.72 12.84
CA GLU A 112 -11.19 8.83 13.99
C GLU A 112 -11.72 7.45 14.39
N LYS A 113 -12.04 6.65 13.38
CA LYS A 113 -12.57 5.29 13.53
C LYS A 113 -11.82 4.35 12.59
N LYS A 114 -11.48 3.16 13.10
CA LYS A 114 -10.97 2.04 12.31
C LYS A 114 -12.00 0.91 12.29
N THR A 115 -12.32 0.38 11.12
CA THR A 115 -13.13 -0.84 10.95
C THR A 115 -12.43 -1.75 9.95
N VAL A 116 -12.19 -3.01 10.34
CA VAL A 116 -11.48 -3.98 9.52
C VAL A 116 -12.34 -5.21 9.32
N THR A 117 -12.38 -5.70 8.08
CA THR A 117 -13.05 -6.94 7.70
C THR A 117 -12.04 -7.90 7.06
N ILE A 118 -12.18 -9.18 7.35
CA ILE A 118 -11.37 -10.25 6.78
C ILE A 118 -12.31 -11.30 6.20
N ASP A 119 -12.16 -11.60 4.91
CA ASP A 119 -12.92 -12.65 4.24
C ASP A 119 -12.41 -14.03 4.68
N LYS A 120 -13.00 -14.58 5.74
CA LYS A 120 -12.73 -15.97 6.14
C LYS A 120 -13.43 -16.90 5.14
N LYS A 121 -12.69 -17.44 4.17
CA LYS A 121 -13.16 -18.57 3.34
C LYS A 121 -13.74 -19.67 4.23
N ILE A 122 -15.06 -19.84 4.21
CA ILE A 122 -15.73 -21.00 4.80
C ILE A 122 -15.29 -22.23 4.00
N LYS A 123 -14.46 -23.09 4.59
CA LYS A 123 -14.10 -24.39 4.00
C LYS A 123 -15.22 -25.39 4.31
N PHE A 124 -15.98 -25.80 3.30
CA PHE A 124 -16.91 -26.93 3.43
C PHE A 124 -16.16 -28.24 3.20
N LEU A 125 -16.20 -29.13 4.20
CA LEU A 125 -15.80 -30.53 4.07
C LEU A 125 -17.07 -31.36 3.88
N LEU A 126 -17.33 -31.82 2.66
CA LEU A 126 -18.40 -32.78 2.39
C LEU A 126 -17.78 -34.19 2.35
N LEU A 127 -18.01 -34.97 3.41
CA LEU A 127 -17.73 -36.41 3.41
C LEU A 127 -18.95 -37.14 2.83
N ILE A 128 -18.77 -37.76 1.67
CA ILE A 128 -19.73 -38.70 1.09
C ILE A 128 -19.30 -40.10 1.56
N LYS A 129 -20.20 -40.84 2.20
CA LYS A 129 -20.05 -42.26 2.52
C LYS A 129 -20.53 -43.11 1.36
#